data_AF-A0A2N9LRA1-F1
#
_entry.id   AF-A0A2N9LRA1-F1
#
_cell.length_a   1.000
_cell.length_b   1.000
_cell.length_c   1.000
_cell.angle_alpha   90.00
_cell.angle_beta   90.00
_cell.angle_gamma   90.00
#
_symmetry.space_group_name_H-M   'P 1'
#
loop_
_entity.id
_entity.type
_entity.pdbx_description
1 polymer ?
#
loop_
_entity_poly.entity_id
_entity_poly.type
_entity_poly.pdbx_seq_one_letter_code
_entity_poly.pdbx_strand_id
1 'polypeptide(L)'
;MARVEVGEFLDHGPNREDTPGTEAGYEAYLKAIAGHSRRIVHPGDTIPMEGLNIVVLTADGEHISAVPGIKPEPNSYCAKERAWDIDPTENARSSGILVTYGKFKFLDLGDLTGQKEVALVCPRNPIGAVDLYLVTHHGMDLSNSRAIVDAIHPEAAIMNNGAHKAGMPAAWQTVHDSPGLKDLWQLHAAENSDAAHNSPEALIANPKGDGDGHYLKVVSSGDGSFSVTNSRTGMTKQYPRK
;
A
#
# COMPACT_ATOMS: atom_id res chain seq x y z
N MET A 1 26.04 -12.72 -3.66
CA MET A 1 24.94 -11.89 -3.12
C MET A 1 25.02 -11.93 -1.61
N ALA A 2 25.04 -10.79 -0.93
CA ALA A 2 24.90 -10.77 0.52
C ALA A 2 23.50 -11.27 0.87
N ARG A 3 23.40 -12.17 1.86
CA ARG A 3 22.10 -12.59 2.40
C ARG A 3 21.69 -11.57 3.46
N VAL A 4 20.41 -11.18 3.46
CA VAL A 4 19.84 -10.38 4.55
C VAL A 4 19.29 -11.36 5.57
N GLU A 5 19.74 -11.26 6.82
CA GLU A 5 19.19 -12.09 7.90
C GLU A 5 17.80 -11.58 8.30
N VAL A 6 16.84 -12.50 8.40
CA VAL A 6 15.49 -12.20 8.87
C VAL A 6 15.42 -12.51 10.37
N GLY A 7 15.25 -11.48 11.19
CA GLY A 7 15.19 -11.60 12.64
C GLY A 7 13.81 -12.01 13.17
N GLU A 8 12.77 -11.29 12.77
CA GLU A 8 11.39 -11.49 13.22
C GLU A 8 10.41 -11.49 12.03
N PHE A 9 9.42 -12.38 12.10
CA PHE A 9 8.28 -12.43 11.18
C PHE A 9 7.06 -11.77 11.83
N LEU A 10 6.47 -10.82 11.11
CA LEU A 10 5.26 -10.10 11.52
C LEU A 10 4.12 -10.49 10.60
N ASP A 11 3.02 -11.00 11.16
CA ASP A 11 1.82 -11.38 10.41
C ASP A 11 0.55 -11.11 11.22
N HIS A 12 -0.61 -11.22 10.59
CA HIS A 12 -1.91 -11.02 11.25
C HIS A 12 -2.42 -12.25 12.01
N GLY A 13 -1.62 -13.32 12.13
CA GLY A 13 -1.97 -14.53 12.87
C GLY A 13 -2.39 -15.70 11.98
N PRO A 14 -3.37 -16.52 12.42
CA PRO A 14 -3.78 -17.72 11.70
C PRO A 14 -4.55 -17.39 10.42
N ASN A 15 -4.33 -18.21 9.39
CA ASN A 15 -5.14 -18.21 8.17
C ASN A 15 -6.64 -18.29 8.50
N ARG A 16 -7.46 -17.46 7.85
CA ARG A 16 -8.92 -17.40 7.99
C ARG A 16 -9.67 -17.98 6.77
N GLU A 17 -8.97 -18.37 5.71
CA GLU A 17 -9.55 -18.90 4.48
C GLU A 17 -9.40 -20.43 4.39
N ASP A 18 -10.47 -21.15 4.04
CA ASP A 18 -10.54 -22.61 4.02
C ASP A 18 -10.35 -23.22 2.61
N THR A 19 -9.58 -22.56 1.75
CA THR A 19 -9.25 -23.11 0.44
C THR A 19 -7.99 -23.98 0.51
N PRO A 20 -7.92 -25.13 -0.20
CA PRO A 20 -6.76 -26.02 -0.14
C PRO A 20 -5.43 -25.35 -0.52
N GLY A 21 -5.48 -24.36 -1.43
CA GLY A 21 -4.29 -23.61 -1.84
C GLY A 21 -3.78 -22.69 -0.74
N THR A 22 -4.67 -21.96 -0.08
CA THR A 22 -4.32 -21.03 1.00
C THR A 22 -3.88 -21.78 2.25
N GLU A 23 -4.56 -22.88 2.61
CA GLU A 23 -4.14 -23.76 3.71
C GLU A 23 -2.72 -24.31 3.50
N ALA A 24 -2.44 -24.87 2.32
CA ALA A 24 -1.12 -25.41 2.00
C ALA A 24 -0.03 -24.31 2.01
N GLY A 25 -0.37 -23.11 1.52
CA GLY A 25 0.53 -21.95 1.56
C GLY A 25 0.86 -21.50 2.99
N TYR A 26 -0.15 -21.41 3.86
CA TYR A 26 0.04 -21.05 5.26
C TYR A 26 0.84 -22.10 6.03
N GLU A 27 0.59 -23.39 5.80
CA GLU A 27 1.43 -24.45 6.39
C GLU A 27 2.89 -24.37 5.93
N ALA A 28 3.12 -24.09 4.65
CA ALA A 28 4.47 -23.93 4.12
C ALA A 28 5.17 -22.70 4.74
N TYR A 29 4.44 -21.59 4.91
CA TYR A 29 4.93 -20.41 5.63
C TYR A 29 5.34 -20.76 7.06
N LEU A 30 4.48 -21.43 7.84
CA LEU A 30 4.79 -21.84 9.22
C LEU A 30 6.03 -22.75 9.30
N LYS A 31 6.19 -23.68 8.35
CA LYS A 31 7.38 -24.52 8.24
C LYS A 31 8.64 -23.70 7.93
N ALA A 32 8.52 -22.69 7.06
CA ALA A 32 9.64 -21.84 6.66
C ALA A 32 10.15 -20.93 7.79
N ILE A 33 9.26 -20.47 8.68
CA ILE A 33 9.62 -19.60 9.80
C ILE A 33 9.89 -20.35 11.11
N ALA A 34 9.79 -21.69 11.10
CA ALA A 34 9.96 -22.50 12.30
C ALA A 34 11.33 -22.24 12.96
N GLY A 35 11.32 -21.92 14.26
CA GLY A 35 12.53 -21.59 15.02
C GLY A 35 12.95 -20.11 14.96
N HIS A 36 12.26 -19.27 14.19
CA HIS A 36 12.43 -17.81 14.19
C HIS A 36 11.43 -17.12 15.13
N SER A 37 11.72 -15.87 15.51
CA SER A 37 10.74 -15.04 16.22
C SER A 37 9.56 -14.75 15.31
N ARG A 38 8.34 -14.92 15.84
CA ARG A 38 7.09 -14.57 15.17
C ARG A 38 6.26 -13.72 16.12
N ARG A 39 5.78 -12.58 15.65
CA ARG A 39 4.84 -11.73 16.38
C ARG A 39 3.59 -11.50 15.54
N ILE A 40 2.45 -11.81 16.15
CA ILE A 40 1.13 -11.51 15.60
C ILE A 40 0.86 -10.03 15.88
N VAL A 41 0.68 -9.24 14.83
CA VAL A 41 0.43 -7.80 14.95
C VAL A 41 -1.07 -7.51 15.03
N HIS A 42 -1.41 -6.48 15.80
CA HIS A 42 -2.76 -5.99 15.97
C HIS A 42 -2.82 -4.49 15.62
N PRO A 43 -3.99 -3.97 15.22
CA PRO A 43 -4.13 -2.53 14.98
C PRO A 43 -3.74 -1.71 16.22
N GLY A 44 -2.89 -0.71 16.03
CA GLY A 44 -2.30 0.11 17.10
C GLY A 44 -0.92 -0.35 17.57
N ASP A 45 -0.48 -1.55 17.23
CA ASP A 45 0.89 -2.00 17.51
C ASP A 45 1.91 -1.12 16.79
N THR A 46 3.05 -0.90 17.44
CA THR A 46 4.22 -0.25 16.83
C THR A 46 5.27 -1.27 16.41
N ILE A 47 5.99 -0.99 15.33
CA ILE A 47 7.14 -1.78 14.88
C ILE A 47 8.42 -0.99 15.17
N PRO A 48 9.30 -1.46 16.09
CA PRO A 48 10.51 -0.76 16.43
C PRO A 48 11.49 -0.70 15.26
N MET A 49 11.83 0.51 14.80
CA MET A 49 12.91 0.74 13.85
C MET A 49 13.52 2.11 14.13
N GLU A 50 14.84 2.18 14.27
CA GLU A 50 15.51 3.43 14.64
C GLU A 50 15.22 4.55 13.63
N GLY A 51 14.80 5.70 14.15
CA GLY A 51 14.45 6.88 13.35
C GLY A 51 13.06 6.83 12.70
N LEU A 52 12.33 5.71 12.76
CA LEU A 52 10.99 5.58 12.19
C LEU A 52 9.93 5.41 13.27
N ASN A 53 8.75 6.00 13.03
CA ASN A 53 7.53 5.63 13.72
C ASN A 53 6.67 4.80 12.77
N ILE A 54 6.47 3.52 13.10
CA ILE A 54 5.69 2.58 12.29
C ILE A 54 4.52 2.09 13.13
N VAL A 55 3.30 2.32 12.64
CA VAL A 55 2.06 1.91 13.32
C VAL A 55 1.27 0.98 12.41
N VAL A 56 0.82 -0.14 12.97
CA VAL A 56 -0.09 -1.07 12.30
C VAL A 56 -1.50 -0.48 12.33
N LEU A 57 -2.07 -0.26 11.15
CA LEU A 57 -3.39 0.35 10.96
C LEU A 57 -4.50 -0.68 10.88
N THR A 58 -4.22 -1.81 10.22
CA THR A 58 -5.15 -2.92 10.04
C THR A 58 -4.42 -4.23 10.25
N ALA A 59 -5.11 -5.24 10.77
CA ALA A 59 -4.65 -6.63 10.84
C ALA A 59 -5.82 -7.53 11.22
N ASP A 60 -5.87 -8.74 10.66
CA ASP A 60 -6.89 -9.77 10.94
C ASP A 60 -8.33 -9.26 10.74
N GLY A 61 -8.50 -8.27 9.84
CA GLY A 61 -9.77 -7.65 9.50
C GLY A 61 -10.27 -6.62 10.51
N GLU A 62 -9.47 -6.29 11.52
CA GLU A 62 -9.68 -5.18 12.43
C GLU A 62 -8.87 -3.96 12.00
N HIS A 63 -9.22 -2.79 12.54
CA HIS A 63 -8.53 -1.54 12.23
C HIS A 63 -8.41 -0.61 13.45
N ILE A 64 -7.46 0.31 13.39
CA ILE A 64 -7.26 1.33 14.41
C ILE A 64 -8.37 2.40 14.32
N SER A 65 -8.70 3.02 15.46
CA SER A 65 -9.65 4.14 15.52
C SER A 65 -8.98 5.52 15.37
N ALA A 66 -7.68 5.62 15.70
CA ALA A 66 -6.86 6.83 15.55
C ALA A 66 -5.36 6.48 15.59
N VAL A 67 -4.55 7.01 14.68
CA VAL A 67 -3.09 6.94 14.80
C VAL A 67 -2.63 7.80 15.99
N PRO A 68 -1.73 7.30 16.87
CA PRO A 68 -1.21 8.11 17.97
C PRO A 68 -0.65 9.45 17.51
N GLY A 69 -1.12 10.55 18.12
CA GLY A 69 -0.72 11.91 17.76
C GLY A 69 -1.46 12.51 16.55
N ILE A 70 -2.36 11.76 15.90
CA ILE A 70 -3.24 12.25 14.84
C ILE A 70 -4.66 12.29 15.40
N LYS A 71 -5.28 13.47 15.31
CA LYS A 71 -6.71 13.62 15.61
C LYS A 71 -7.52 13.23 14.37
N PRO A 72 -8.39 12.21 14.43
CA PRO A 72 -9.20 11.85 13.28
C PRO A 72 -10.15 12.97 12.89
N GLU A 73 -10.18 13.37 11.64
CA GLU A 73 -11.07 14.42 11.12
C GLU A 73 -12.18 13.82 10.24
N PRO A 74 -13.39 14.43 10.18
CA PRO A 74 -14.47 13.92 9.35
C PRO A 74 -14.04 13.74 7.89
N ASN A 75 -14.38 12.59 7.32
CA ASN A 75 -14.03 12.27 5.94
C ASN A 75 -15.22 12.57 5.01
N SER A 76 -15.12 13.66 4.25
CA SER A 76 -16.18 14.11 3.32
C SER A 76 -16.40 13.16 2.13
N TYR A 77 -15.47 12.25 1.86
CA TYR A 77 -15.55 11.31 0.74
C TYR A 77 -16.44 10.10 1.06
N CYS A 78 -16.65 9.78 2.34
CA CYS A 78 -17.45 8.63 2.78
C CYS A 78 -18.89 8.62 2.24
N ALA A 79 -19.54 9.78 2.16
CA ALA A 79 -20.95 9.85 1.75
C ALA A 79 -21.19 9.54 0.27
N LYS A 80 -20.15 9.65 -0.57
CA LYS A 80 -20.21 9.39 -2.01
C LYS A 80 -19.61 8.03 -2.38
N GLU A 81 -19.05 7.34 -1.40
CA GLU A 81 -18.40 6.06 -1.61
C GLU A 81 -19.43 5.01 -2.03
N ARG A 82 -19.04 4.14 -2.97
CA ARG A 82 -19.91 3.05 -3.39
C ARG A 82 -20.00 1.99 -2.30
N ALA A 83 -21.04 1.15 -2.38
CA ALA A 83 -21.06 -0.07 -1.60
C ALA A 83 -19.96 -1.03 -2.11
N TRP A 84 -19.30 -1.69 -1.17
CA TRP A 84 -18.28 -2.71 -1.44
C TRP A 84 -18.80 -4.06 -0.97
N ASP A 85 -18.58 -5.08 -1.79
CA ASP A 85 -18.89 -6.45 -1.42
C ASP A 85 -18.01 -6.90 -0.25
N ILE A 86 -18.52 -7.84 0.54
CA ILE A 86 -17.73 -8.51 1.57
C ILE A 86 -16.72 -9.41 0.86
N ASP A 87 -15.44 -9.18 1.13
CA ASP A 87 -14.38 -10.10 0.73
C ASP A 87 -14.13 -11.12 1.86
N PRO A 88 -14.38 -12.42 1.62
CA PRO A 88 -14.15 -13.46 2.61
C PRO A 88 -12.69 -13.95 2.66
N THR A 89 -11.83 -13.48 1.75
CA THR A 89 -10.44 -13.96 1.63
C THR A 89 -9.49 -13.33 2.65
N GLU A 90 -8.26 -13.85 2.68
CA GLU A 90 -7.15 -13.27 3.48
C GLU A 90 -6.82 -11.81 3.12
N ASN A 91 -7.19 -11.33 1.92
CA ASN A 91 -6.92 -9.94 1.52
C ASN A 91 -7.61 -8.93 2.44
N ALA A 92 -8.85 -9.20 2.86
CA ALA A 92 -9.59 -8.41 3.86
C ALA A 92 -8.95 -8.44 5.26
N ARG A 93 -7.91 -9.27 5.48
CA ARG A 93 -7.17 -9.43 6.74
C ARG A 93 -5.78 -8.79 6.70
N SER A 94 -5.45 -8.11 5.60
CA SER A 94 -4.14 -7.48 5.34
C SER A 94 -3.62 -6.64 6.51
N SER A 95 -2.32 -6.81 6.78
CA SER A 95 -1.57 -5.99 7.74
C SER A 95 -1.12 -4.68 7.09
N GLY A 96 -1.86 -3.60 7.28
CA GLY A 96 -1.53 -2.28 6.76
C GLY A 96 -0.72 -1.46 7.77
N ILE A 97 0.22 -0.66 7.29
CA ILE A 97 1.11 0.17 8.12
C ILE A 97 1.19 1.62 7.63
N LEU A 98 1.34 2.53 8.60
CA LEU A 98 1.80 3.89 8.35
C LEU A 98 3.24 4.01 8.83
N VAL A 99 4.15 4.38 7.94
CA VAL A 99 5.55 4.68 8.26
C VAL A 99 5.74 6.19 8.26
N THR A 100 6.29 6.73 9.34
CA THR A 100 6.64 8.14 9.47
C THR A 100 8.14 8.30 9.73
N TYR A 101 8.81 9.10 8.90
CA TYR A 101 10.21 9.52 9.07
C TYR A 101 10.27 11.05 9.17
N GLY A 102 10.42 11.58 10.39
CA GLY A 102 10.28 13.01 10.63
C GLY A 102 8.91 13.50 10.16
N LYS A 103 8.87 14.31 9.10
CA LYS A 103 7.62 14.79 8.48
C LYS A 103 7.11 13.93 7.32
N PHE A 104 7.95 13.07 6.75
CA PHE A 104 7.58 12.21 5.62
C PHE A 104 6.66 11.07 6.09
N LYS A 105 5.57 10.83 5.37
CA LYS A 105 4.61 9.75 5.64
C LYS A 105 4.42 8.85 4.42
N PHE A 106 4.60 7.54 4.64
CA PHE A 106 4.37 6.49 3.66
C PHE A 106 3.28 5.53 4.15
N LEU A 107 2.29 5.28 3.29
CA LEU A 107 1.19 4.36 3.57
C LEU A 107 1.30 3.11 2.68
N ASP A 108 1.22 1.95 3.30
CA ASP A 108 1.11 0.65 2.66
C ASP A 108 0.02 -0.16 3.37
N LEU A 109 -1.02 -0.56 2.65
CA LEU A 109 -2.14 -1.34 3.19
C LEU A 109 -2.11 -2.81 2.75
N GLY A 110 -1.02 -3.25 2.11
CA GLY A 110 -0.97 -4.57 1.48
C GLY A 110 -2.08 -4.72 0.45
N ASP A 111 -2.86 -5.79 0.58
CA ASP A 111 -3.95 -6.14 -0.33
C ASP A 111 -5.33 -5.83 0.28
N LEU A 112 -5.40 -4.89 1.25
CA LEU A 112 -6.64 -4.54 1.95
C LEU A 112 -7.78 -4.20 0.98
N THR A 113 -8.97 -4.73 1.23
CA THR A 113 -10.09 -4.62 0.31
C THR A 113 -11.00 -3.45 0.62
N GLY A 114 -11.75 -2.97 -0.37
CA GLY A 114 -12.45 -1.69 -0.32
C GLY A 114 -13.42 -1.55 0.85
N GLN A 115 -14.12 -2.62 1.26
CA GLN A 115 -14.95 -2.57 2.46
C GLN A 115 -14.13 -2.24 3.71
N LYS A 116 -12.95 -2.84 3.85
CA LYS A 116 -12.06 -2.63 5.00
C LYS A 116 -11.34 -1.29 4.93
N GLU A 117 -10.97 -0.83 3.73
CA GLU A 117 -10.47 0.53 3.52
C GLU A 117 -11.50 1.58 3.97
N VAL A 118 -12.77 1.42 3.57
CA VAL A 118 -13.86 2.32 3.98
C VAL A 118 -14.07 2.28 5.49
N ALA A 119 -14.10 1.09 6.10
CA ALA A 119 -14.23 0.94 7.55
C ALA A 119 -13.09 1.64 8.31
N LEU A 120 -11.86 1.59 7.77
CA LEU A 120 -10.71 2.25 8.36
C LEU A 120 -10.85 3.79 8.38
N VAL A 121 -11.42 4.41 7.34
CA VAL A 121 -11.40 5.88 7.16
C VAL A 121 -12.75 6.58 7.29
N CYS A 122 -13.84 5.84 7.54
CA CYS A 122 -15.19 6.37 7.68
C CYS A 122 -15.77 6.11 9.09
N PRO A 123 -16.45 7.09 9.70
CA PRO A 123 -16.78 8.42 9.17
C PRO A 123 -15.66 9.47 9.36
N ARG A 124 -14.55 9.10 9.99
CA ARG A 124 -13.42 9.99 10.27
C ARG A 124 -12.12 9.33 9.82
N ASN A 125 -11.27 10.07 9.10
CA ASN A 125 -9.97 9.58 8.64
C ASN A 125 -8.98 9.56 9.82
N PRO A 126 -8.48 8.39 10.29
CA PRO A 126 -7.53 8.30 11.39
C PRO A 126 -6.07 8.50 10.99
N ILE A 127 -5.77 8.51 9.68
CA ILE A 127 -4.41 8.52 9.09
C ILE A 127 -3.96 9.97 8.80
N GLY A 128 -4.90 10.81 8.36
CA GLY A 128 -4.59 12.12 7.78
C GLY A 128 -3.96 12.01 6.40
N ALA A 129 -3.36 13.11 5.91
CA ALA A 129 -2.66 13.12 4.63
C ALA A 129 -1.30 12.40 4.71
N VAL A 130 -0.87 11.84 3.57
CA VAL A 130 0.40 11.13 3.38
C VAL A 130 1.18 11.73 2.20
N ASP A 131 2.48 11.44 2.13
CA ASP A 131 3.32 11.93 1.04
C ASP A 131 3.42 10.89 -0.08
N LEU A 132 3.62 9.63 0.30
CA LEU A 132 3.70 8.50 -0.61
C LEU A 132 2.66 7.42 -0.26
N TYR A 133 1.92 6.96 -1.27
CA TYR A 133 1.00 5.85 -1.17
C TYR A 133 1.46 4.67 -2.03
N LEU A 134 1.67 3.50 -1.42
CA LEU A 134 1.77 2.26 -2.19
C LEU A 134 0.34 1.84 -2.53
N VAL A 135 0.00 1.82 -3.82
CA VAL A 135 -1.36 1.53 -4.27
C VAL A 135 -1.77 0.14 -3.79
N THR A 136 -2.81 0.12 -2.98
CA THR A 136 -3.31 -1.09 -2.32
C THR A 136 -3.65 -2.16 -3.35
N HIS A 137 -3.33 -3.40 -3.00
CA HIS A 137 -3.63 -4.59 -3.78
C HIS A 137 -3.15 -4.49 -5.22
N HIS A 138 -1.97 -3.91 -5.43
CA HIS A 138 -1.36 -3.75 -6.76
C HIS A 138 -2.21 -2.96 -7.76
N GLY A 139 -3.22 -2.21 -7.31
CA GLY A 139 -4.21 -1.59 -8.20
C GLY A 139 -5.29 -2.55 -8.71
N MET A 140 -5.75 -3.49 -7.88
CA MET A 140 -7.00 -4.24 -8.11
C MET A 140 -8.21 -3.34 -7.85
N ASP A 141 -9.29 -3.53 -8.58
CA ASP A 141 -10.54 -2.74 -8.48
C ASP A 141 -11.45 -3.15 -7.31
N LEU A 142 -11.10 -4.23 -6.60
CA LEU A 142 -11.68 -4.64 -5.32
C LEU A 142 -11.08 -3.89 -4.11
N SER A 143 -10.11 -3.00 -4.37
CA SER A 143 -9.45 -2.10 -3.42
C SER A 143 -9.42 -0.67 -3.98
N ASN A 144 -8.71 0.24 -3.32
CA ASN A 144 -8.50 1.63 -3.75
C ASN A 144 -9.79 2.46 -3.77
N SER A 145 -10.59 2.37 -2.71
CA SER A 145 -11.77 3.19 -2.50
C SER A 145 -11.45 4.70 -2.54
N ARG A 146 -12.38 5.49 -3.07
CA ARG A 146 -12.25 6.96 -3.10
C ARG A 146 -12.19 7.51 -1.68
N ALA A 147 -12.92 6.89 -0.75
CA ALA A 147 -12.96 7.25 0.66
C ALA A 147 -11.57 7.25 1.30
N ILE A 148 -10.69 6.31 0.93
CA ILE A 148 -9.30 6.30 1.43
C ILE A 148 -8.37 7.11 0.55
N VAL A 149 -8.37 6.85 -0.76
CA VAL A 149 -7.40 7.42 -1.70
C VAL A 149 -7.52 8.93 -1.77
N ASP A 150 -8.74 9.48 -1.75
CA ASP A 150 -8.94 10.92 -1.77
C ASP A 150 -8.65 11.52 -0.39
N ALA A 151 -8.99 10.85 0.71
CA ALA A 151 -8.82 11.37 2.07
C ALA A 151 -7.37 11.44 2.55
N ILE A 152 -6.49 10.59 2.01
CA ILE A 152 -5.05 10.60 2.34
C ILE A 152 -4.25 11.57 1.47
N HIS A 153 -4.84 12.15 0.41
CA HIS A 153 -4.23 13.21 -0.42
C HIS A 153 -2.73 12.99 -0.73
N PRO A 154 -2.35 11.83 -1.32
CA PRO A 154 -0.96 11.49 -1.53
C PRO A 154 -0.33 12.45 -2.54
N GLU A 155 0.93 12.83 -2.33
CA GLU A 155 1.66 13.66 -3.31
C GLU A 155 2.15 12.82 -4.49
N ALA A 156 2.59 11.59 -4.22
CA ALA A 156 2.88 10.58 -5.23
C ALA A 156 2.31 9.23 -4.81
N ALA A 157 2.08 8.37 -5.80
CA ALA A 157 1.68 6.99 -5.57
C ALA A 157 2.53 6.04 -6.42
N ILE A 158 2.79 4.84 -5.91
CA ILE A 158 3.47 3.76 -6.63
C ILE A 158 2.53 2.56 -6.72
N MET A 159 2.17 2.17 -7.93
CA MET A 159 1.45 0.95 -8.20
C MET A 159 2.44 -0.17 -8.49
N ASN A 160 2.54 -1.12 -7.57
CA ASN A 160 3.43 -2.28 -7.64
C ASN A 160 2.79 -3.45 -8.43
N ASN A 161 2.08 -3.15 -9.53
CA ASN A 161 1.47 -4.14 -10.40
C ASN A 161 2.51 -4.94 -11.20
N GLY A 162 2.09 -6.10 -11.68
CA GLY A 162 2.79 -6.88 -12.70
C GLY A 162 2.24 -6.59 -14.09
N ALA A 163 2.93 -7.06 -15.13
CA ALA A 163 2.44 -6.92 -16.52
C ALA A 163 1.04 -7.53 -16.71
N HIS A 164 0.77 -8.66 -16.04
CA HIS A 164 -0.50 -9.38 -16.11
C HIS A 164 -1.16 -9.57 -14.73
N LYS A 165 -0.72 -8.85 -13.70
CA LYS A 165 -1.31 -8.88 -12.35
C LYS A 165 -1.71 -7.47 -11.93
N ALA A 166 -3.01 -7.26 -11.73
CA ALA A 166 -3.61 -5.99 -11.33
C ALA A 166 -3.33 -4.84 -12.32
N GLY A 167 -3.22 -3.59 -11.85
CA GLY A 167 -3.17 -2.41 -12.70
C GLY A 167 -4.49 -2.16 -13.46
N MET A 168 -5.61 -2.38 -12.77
CA MET A 168 -6.94 -2.34 -13.38
C MET A 168 -7.40 -0.90 -13.61
N PRO A 169 -8.14 -0.62 -14.71
CA PRO A 169 -8.59 0.72 -15.05
C PRO A 169 -9.27 1.50 -13.91
N ALA A 170 -10.19 0.87 -13.18
CA ALA A 170 -10.95 1.55 -12.13
C ALA A 170 -10.09 1.98 -10.93
N ALA A 171 -9.14 1.13 -10.51
CA ALA A 171 -8.21 1.45 -9.44
C ALA A 171 -7.21 2.51 -9.89
N TRP A 172 -6.65 2.37 -11.10
CA TRP A 172 -5.77 3.38 -11.69
C TRP A 172 -6.45 4.74 -11.76
N GLN A 173 -7.68 4.81 -12.25
CA GLN A 173 -8.45 6.06 -12.37
C GLN A 173 -8.71 6.69 -11.00
N THR A 174 -9.02 5.89 -9.99
CA THR A 174 -9.23 6.40 -8.62
C THR A 174 -7.98 7.04 -8.05
N VAL A 175 -6.83 6.39 -8.21
CA VAL A 175 -5.55 6.94 -7.75
C VAL A 175 -5.15 8.16 -8.58
N HIS A 176 -5.20 8.06 -9.91
CA HIS A 176 -4.87 9.15 -10.82
C HIS A 176 -5.63 10.44 -10.53
N ASP A 177 -6.92 10.33 -10.20
CA ASP A 177 -7.78 11.48 -9.92
C ASP A 177 -7.71 11.95 -8.45
N SER A 178 -6.88 11.33 -7.61
CA SER A 178 -6.78 11.68 -6.20
C SER A 178 -6.37 13.16 -6.04
N PRO A 179 -7.05 13.94 -5.18
CA PRO A 179 -6.77 15.36 -5.09
C PRO A 179 -5.37 15.62 -4.53
N GLY A 180 -4.55 16.33 -5.30
CA GLY A 180 -3.18 16.70 -4.95
C GLY A 180 -2.10 15.75 -5.47
N LEU A 181 -2.49 14.65 -6.12
CA LEU A 181 -1.54 13.73 -6.73
C LEU A 181 -0.76 14.43 -7.85
N LYS A 182 0.57 14.33 -7.80
CA LYS A 182 1.46 14.85 -8.83
C LYS A 182 1.87 13.77 -9.84
N ASP A 183 2.10 12.55 -9.36
CA ASP A 183 2.51 11.43 -10.19
C ASP A 183 2.00 10.10 -9.66
N LEU A 184 1.52 9.27 -10.58
CA LEU A 184 1.30 7.85 -10.38
C LEU A 184 2.44 7.08 -11.09
N TRP A 185 3.30 6.43 -10.33
CA TRP A 185 4.34 5.56 -10.85
C TRP A 185 3.82 4.13 -10.97
N GLN A 186 4.33 3.36 -11.93
CA GLN A 186 4.03 1.94 -12.06
C GLN A 186 5.29 1.10 -12.11
N LEU A 187 5.25 -0.04 -11.44
CA LEU A 187 6.33 -1.02 -11.53
C LEU A 187 6.33 -1.69 -12.91
N HIS A 188 5.16 -2.07 -13.43
CA HIS A 188 5.01 -2.60 -14.80
C HIS A 188 3.92 -1.86 -15.56
N ALA A 189 4.04 -1.77 -16.89
CA ALA A 189 2.89 -1.47 -17.72
C ALA A 189 1.84 -2.59 -17.53
N ALA A 190 0.60 -2.24 -17.23
CA ALA A 190 -0.51 -3.18 -17.09
C ALA A 190 -0.99 -3.59 -18.50
N GLU A 191 -0.50 -4.71 -19.00
CA GLU A 191 -0.78 -5.18 -20.37
C GLU A 191 -2.19 -5.73 -20.56
N ASN A 192 -2.85 -6.10 -19.47
CA ASN A 192 -4.25 -6.50 -19.45
C ASN A 192 -5.20 -5.30 -19.25
N SER A 193 -4.66 -4.09 -19.10
CA SER A 193 -5.41 -2.83 -19.04
C SER A 193 -5.46 -2.18 -20.43
N ASP A 194 -6.18 -1.07 -20.54
CA ASP A 194 -6.13 -0.24 -21.75
C ASP A 194 -4.96 0.76 -21.72
N ALA A 195 -4.70 1.37 -22.88
CA ALA A 195 -3.59 2.30 -23.04
C ALA A 195 -3.79 3.63 -22.27
N ALA A 196 -5.03 3.99 -21.94
CA ALA A 196 -5.34 5.21 -21.19
C ALA A 196 -5.10 5.02 -19.68
N HIS A 197 -5.18 3.79 -19.18
CA HIS A 197 -4.97 3.44 -17.77
C HIS A 197 -3.58 2.81 -17.55
N ASN A 198 -2.59 3.51 -18.08
CA ASN A 198 -1.18 3.33 -17.77
C ASN A 198 -0.55 4.72 -17.61
N SER A 199 0.39 4.84 -16.69
CA SER A 199 1.17 6.06 -16.50
C SER A 199 2.03 6.37 -17.72
N PRO A 200 2.45 7.63 -17.91
CA PRO A 200 3.44 7.97 -18.93
C PRO A 200 4.65 7.05 -18.83
N GLU A 201 5.19 6.62 -19.97
CA GLU A 201 6.24 5.58 -20.03
C GLU A 201 7.46 5.88 -19.14
N ALA A 202 7.82 7.16 -18.99
CA ALA A 202 8.93 7.60 -18.14
C ALA A 202 8.71 7.27 -16.65
N LEU A 203 7.45 7.13 -16.22
CA LEU A 203 7.03 6.75 -14.86
C LEU A 203 6.77 5.25 -14.71
N ILE A 204 7.03 4.45 -15.76
CA ILE A 204 6.96 2.99 -15.73
C ILE A 204 8.37 2.40 -15.65
N ALA A 205 8.64 1.59 -14.64
CA ALA A 205 9.94 0.92 -14.49
C ALA A 205 10.14 -0.19 -15.53
N ASN A 206 9.14 -1.04 -15.75
CA ASN A 206 9.18 -2.13 -16.71
C ASN A 206 8.03 -1.94 -17.73
N PRO A 207 8.25 -1.26 -18.87
CA PRO A 207 7.23 -1.09 -19.90
C PRO A 207 6.99 -2.41 -20.64
N LYS A 208 5.94 -2.43 -21.46
CA LYS A 208 5.56 -3.61 -22.24
C LYS A 208 6.73 -4.13 -23.08
N GLY A 209 7.07 -5.40 -22.89
CA GLY A 209 8.06 -6.11 -23.71
C GLY A 209 9.55 -5.85 -23.40
N ASP A 210 9.90 -4.95 -22.47
CA ASP A 210 11.31 -4.65 -22.11
C ASP A 210 11.93 -5.66 -21.13
N GLY A 211 11.17 -6.68 -20.71
CA GLY A 211 11.58 -7.64 -19.69
C GLY A 211 11.44 -7.10 -18.25
N ASP A 212 11.72 -7.96 -17.27
CA ASP A 212 11.61 -7.64 -15.84
C ASP A 212 12.97 -7.29 -15.24
N GLY A 213 12.97 -6.58 -14.12
CA GLY A 213 14.15 -6.40 -13.26
C GLY A 213 14.51 -4.94 -12.96
N HIS A 214 13.77 -3.97 -13.53
CA HIS A 214 13.86 -2.58 -13.11
C HIS A 214 12.99 -2.32 -11.88
N TYR A 215 13.44 -1.40 -11.04
CA TYR A 215 12.79 -1.01 -9.80
C TYR A 215 12.59 0.51 -9.72
N LEU A 216 11.65 0.90 -8.87
CA LEU A 216 11.48 2.28 -8.42
C LEU A 216 12.13 2.39 -7.05
N LYS A 217 13.08 3.31 -6.89
CA LYS A 217 13.75 3.58 -5.61
C LYS A 217 13.20 4.86 -5.02
N VAL A 218 12.76 4.79 -3.77
CA VAL A 218 12.35 5.96 -2.99
C VAL A 218 13.47 6.33 -2.01
N VAL A 219 13.79 7.61 -1.93
CA VAL A 219 14.67 8.16 -0.87
C VAL A 219 13.97 9.35 -0.24
N SER A 220 13.69 9.29 1.05
CA SER A 220 13.04 10.35 1.82
C SER A 220 13.98 11.00 2.83
N SER A 221 13.65 12.23 3.19
CA SER A 221 14.32 13.02 4.23
C SER A 221 13.35 13.32 5.37
N GLY A 222 13.88 13.49 6.59
CA GLY A 222 13.06 13.78 7.77
C GLY A 222 12.32 15.12 7.71
N ASP A 223 12.63 15.99 6.74
CA ASP A 223 11.94 17.25 6.52
C ASP A 223 10.65 17.13 5.68
N GLY A 224 10.34 15.92 5.19
CA GLY A 224 9.15 15.62 4.38
C GLY A 224 9.41 15.59 2.87
N SER A 225 10.59 16.03 2.43
CA SER A 225 10.99 15.86 1.02
C SER A 225 11.31 14.40 0.71
N PHE A 226 11.05 13.98 -0.53
CA PHE A 226 11.44 12.67 -1.02
C PHE A 226 11.72 12.69 -2.52
N SER A 227 12.25 11.58 -3.03
CA SER A 227 12.52 11.40 -4.45
C SER A 227 12.16 9.99 -4.90
N VAL A 228 11.82 9.85 -6.18
CA VAL A 228 11.59 8.57 -6.84
C VAL A 228 12.55 8.47 -8.03
N THR A 229 13.36 7.42 -8.04
CA THR A 229 14.29 7.09 -9.13
C THR A 229 13.79 5.87 -9.88
N ASN A 230 13.65 5.98 -11.20
CA ASN A 230 13.38 4.84 -12.08
C ASN A 230 14.71 4.23 -12.53
N SER A 231 15.00 2.98 -12.13
CA SER A 231 16.27 2.33 -12.45
C SER A 231 16.46 2.07 -13.95
N ARG A 232 15.37 1.96 -14.72
CA ARG A 232 15.42 1.77 -16.19
C ARG A 232 16.02 2.98 -16.87
N THR A 233 15.54 4.17 -16.51
CA THR A 233 15.88 5.43 -17.19
C THR A 233 16.99 6.21 -16.48
N GLY A 234 17.28 5.89 -15.21
CA GLY A 234 18.17 6.67 -14.35
C GLY A 234 17.57 8.02 -13.89
N MET A 235 16.36 8.35 -14.34
CA MET A 235 15.69 9.59 -13.99
C MET A 235 15.29 9.57 -12.52
N THR A 236 15.55 10.70 -11.83
CA THR A 236 15.09 10.94 -10.47
C THR A 236 14.17 12.15 -10.44
N LYS A 237 12.93 11.98 -9.98
CA LYS A 237 12.00 13.06 -9.71
C LYS A 237 12.03 13.43 -8.24
N GLN A 238 12.08 14.72 -7.94
CA GLN A 238 12.14 15.28 -6.60
C GLN A 238 10.78 15.82 -6.19
N TYR A 239 10.37 15.53 -4.97
CA TYR A 239 9.18 16.05 -4.31
C TYR A 239 9.65 16.91 -3.12
N PRO A 240 9.69 18.25 -3.28
CA PRO A 240 10.18 19.12 -2.23
C PRO A 240 9.19 19.16 -1.06
N ARG A 241 9.68 19.51 0.13
CA ARG A 241 8.83 19.68 1.32
C ARG A 241 7.63 20.60 1.02
N LYS A 242 6.45 20.22 1.52
CA LYS A 242 5.22 21.04 1.50
C LYS A 242 5.34 22.25 2.45
#